data_AF-A0AA40CHX8-F1
#
_entry.id   AF-A0AA40CHX8-F1
#
_cell.length_a   1.000
_cell.length_b   1.000
_cell.length_c   1.000
_cell.angle_alpha   90.00
_cell.angle_beta   90.00
_cell.angle_gamma   90.00
#
_symmetry.space_group_name_H-M   'P 1'
#
loop_
_entity.id
_entity.type
_entity.pdbx_description
1 polymer ?
#
loop_
_entity_poly.entity_id
_entity_poly.type
_entity_poly.pdbx_seq_one_letter_code
_entity_poly.pdbx_strand_id
1 'polypeptide(L)'
;MPPKLRYSTSEATSLESRTRSDHGFPDAEASLLNIGSAKVSKVSKIRDLLSYLGKNNPLPTPVHKNDVVWLFDNVAYRGPSGEWQAEFVSATFAGKVPAKFVDVVGDIADAVGLAKGDAEEAIIERRIVPFVLDILPGKQVKVSHDGKFSLKLGPGGRNGISSDIKKLPPPPKNGVAESSADVPQGTLGILDMKTVYAEPEGWSIISDVDDTIKVTMTSDPTGILRSTFVSDPTPVPGMPELYAYIQGLVTRSAPWFYLSASPYNLYSFLHDFRDAHYPHGQLILRDASWMTIPGLLSNLTLGTEQYKIERIKKVHDWLPKRKMILIGDSTQSDPEAYGESYRAFPGWVKLILIRKVTDIASVGTEEKNLPARFENAFEGVPKEAWHVFEDPAECKALIQKLVAR
;
A
#
# COMPACT_ATOMS: atom_id res chain seq x y z
N MET A 1 -1.94 -20.88 7.56
CA MET A 1 -3.09 -19.99 7.83
C MET A 1 -2.66 -18.58 7.45
N PRO A 2 -3.42 -17.79 6.69
CA PRO A 2 -3.18 -16.36 6.70
C PRO A 2 -3.44 -15.88 8.15
N PRO A 3 -2.58 -15.03 8.73
CA PRO A 3 -2.84 -14.49 10.06
C PRO A 3 -4.17 -13.73 10.00
N LYS A 4 -5.05 -14.02 10.96
CA LYS A 4 -6.22 -13.16 11.22
C LYS A 4 -5.67 -11.88 11.83
N LEU A 5 -5.25 -10.92 11.01
CA LEU A 5 -4.89 -9.58 11.49
C LEU A 5 -6.18 -8.83 11.82
N ARG A 6 -6.71 -9.11 13.01
CA ARG A 6 -7.59 -8.18 13.71
C ARG A 6 -6.66 -7.19 14.39
N TYR A 7 -6.36 -6.07 13.73
CA TYR A 7 -5.73 -4.94 14.39
C TYR A 7 -6.73 -4.40 15.42
N SER A 8 -6.57 -4.88 16.64
CA SER A 8 -7.32 -4.48 17.82
C SER A 8 -6.60 -3.28 18.43
N THR A 9 -7.29 -2.50 19.26
CA THR A 9 -6.65 -1.48 20.11
C THR A 9 -5.49 -2.04 20.95
N SER A 10 -5.46 -3.36 21.17
CA SER A 10 -4.37 -4.08 21.82
C SER A 10 -3.05 -4.15 21.03
N GLU A 11 -3.07 -3.88 19.73
CA GLU A 11 -1.88 -3.86 18.85
C GLU A 11 -1.39 -2.43 18.57
N ALA A 12 -2.05 -1.41 19.13
CA ALA A 12 -1.71 -0.02 18.96
C ALA A 12 -0.52 0.37 19.84
N THR A 13 0.40 1.17 19.31
CA THR A 13 1.46 1.77 20.14
C THR A 13 0.87 2.84 21.07
N SER A 14 1.63 3.24 22.08
CA SER A 14 1.21 4.35 22.97
C SER A 14 1.08 5.68 22.22
N LEU A 15 1.88 5.89 21.17
CA LEU A 15 1.81 7.08 20.32
C LEU A 15 0.59 7.06 19.40
N GLU A 16 0.29 5.90 18.80
CA GLU A 16 -0.91 5.70 17.97
C GLU A 16 -2.19 5.90 18.79
N SER A 17 -2.24 5.31 19.98
CA SER A 17 -3.40 5.40 20.88
C SER A 17 -3.67 6.84 21.34
N ARG A 18 -2.62 7.59 21.69
CA ARG A 18 -2.74 9.00 22.08
C ARG A 18 -3.15 9.89 20.92
N THR A 19 -2.48 9.76 19.76
CA THR A 19 -2.87 10.48 18.54
C THR A 19 -4.35 10.27 18.23
N ARG A 20 -4.83 9.02 18.27
CA ARG A 20 -6.23 8.74 17.99
C ARG A 20 -7.20 9.36 18.99
N SER A 21 -6.85 9.33 20.28
CA SER A 21 -7.65 9.93 21.36
C SER A 21 -7.70 11.45 21.22
N ASP A 22 -6.55 12.10 21.05
CA ASP A 22 -6.42 13.57 21.06
C ASP A 22 -7.06 14.21 19.82
N HIS A 23 -7.19 13.45 18.74
CA HIS A 23 -7.73 13.91 17.46
C HIS A 23 -9.14 13.41 17.14
N GLY A 24 -9.82 12.78 18.11
CA GLY A 24 -11.24 12.41 17.94
C GLY A 24 -11.47 11.32 16.88
N PHE A 25 -10.50 10.45 16.61
CA PHE A 25 -10.69 9.33 15.69
C PHE A 25 -11.87 8.42 16.06
N PRO A 26 -12.09 8.05 17.34
CA PRO A 26 -13.25 7.23 17.72
C PRO A 26 -14.59 7.89 17.37
N ASP A 27 -14.71 9.20 17.55
CA ASP A 27 -15.93 9.94 17.26
C ASP A 27 -16.17 10.02 15.75
N ALA A 28 -15.12 10.31 14.97
CA ALA A 28 -15.18 10.31 13.50
C ALA A 28 -15.50 8.92 12.92
N GLU A 29 -14.95 7.86 13.51
CA GLU A 29 -15.27 6.48 13.10
C GLU A 29 -16.71 6.10 13.44
N ALA A 30 -17.25 6.57 14.57
CA ALA A 30 -18.62 6.31 15.00
C ALA A 30 -19.67 7.07 14.17
N SER A 31 -19.31 8.23 13.60
CA SER A 31 -20.22 9.02 12.77
C SER A 31 -20.38 8.51 11.34
N LEU A 32 -19.49 7.63 10.87
CA LEU A 32 -19.49 7.11 9.50
C LEU A 32 -20.30 5.81 9.37
N LEU A 33 -21.11 5.70 8.31
CA LEU A 33 -21.83 4.47 8.00
C LEU A 33 -20.87 3.29 7.80
N ASN A 34 -21.05 2.29 8.66
CA ASN A 34 -20.43 0.99 8.49
C ASN A 34 -21.27 0.17 7.49
N ILE A 35 -21.02 0.38 6.20
CA ILE A 35 -21.50 -0.53 5.17
C ILE A 35 -20.58 -1.75 5.17
N GLY A 36 -20.71 -2.60 6.18
CA GLY A 36 -20.14 -3.94 6.09
C GLY A 36 -20.61 -4.56 4.77
N SER A 37 -19.67 -5.13 4.00
CA SER A 37 -19.92 -5.75 2.70
C SER A 37 -21.30 -6.40 2.71
N ALA A 38 -22.24 -5.86 1.93
CA ALA A 38 -23.58 -6.43 1.86
C ALA A 38 -23.38 -7.91 1.58
N LYS A 39 -23.84 -8.78 2.49
CA LYS A 39 -23.67 -10.25 2.41
C LYS A 39 -23.83 -10.65 0.95
N VAL A 40 -22.74 -11.14 0.34
CA VAL A 40 -22.66 -11.41 -1.10
C VAL A 40 -23.99 -11.96 -1.57
N SER A 41 -24.73 -11.12 -2.30
CA SER A 41 -26.11 -11.42 -2.60
C SER A 41 -26.17 -12.72 -3.41
N LYS A 42 -26.87 -13.73 -2.86
CA LYS A 42 -27.11 -15.05 -3.48
C LYS A 42 -25.87 -15.89 -3.86
N VAL A 43 -24.78 -15.89 -3.08
CA VAL A 43 -23.80 -16.99 -3.21
C VAL A 43 -24.36 -18.26 -2.57
N SER A 44 -24.35 -19.38 -3.31
CA SER A 44 -24.73 -20.70 -2.78
C SER A 44 -23.95 -20.99 -1.48
N LYS A 45 -24.64 -21.48 -0.44
CA LYS A 45 -24.04 -21.80 0.88
C LYS A 45 -22.77 -22.68 0.75
N ILE A 46 -22.72 -23.55 -0.26
CA ILE A 46 -21.55 -24.39 -0.55
C ILE A 46 -20.36 -23.54 -0.98
N ARG A 47 -20.56 -22.57 -1.88
CA ARG A 47 -19.49 -21.68 -2.36
C ARG A 47 -18.97 -20.75 -1.28
N ASP A 48 -19.86 -20.27 -0.40
CA ASP A 48 -19.45 -19.49 0.77
C ASP A 48 -18.59 -20.34 1.70
N LEU A 49 -18.96 -21.61 1.96
CA LEU A 49 -18.14 -22.54 2.74
C LEU A 49 -16.78 -22.82 2.06
N LEU A 50 -16.76 -23.04 0.74
CA LEU A 50 -15.52 -23.29 0.01
C LEU A 50 -14.58 -22.07 -0.03
N SER A 51 -15.12 -20.85 0.11
CA SER A 51 -14.30 -19.64 0.22
C SER A 51 -13.39 -19.63 1.46
N TYR A 52 -13.77 -20.34 2.53
CA TYR A 52 -12.92 -20.51 3.72
C TYR A 52 -11.66 -21.33 3.46
N LEU A 53 -11.64 -22.14 2.39
CA LEU A 53 -10.47 -22.90 1.98
C LEU A 53 -9.43 -22.01 1.26
N GLY A 54 -9.79 -20.77 0.88
CA GLY A 54 -8.89 -19.83 0.21
C GLY A 54 -8.21 -20.46 -1.01
N LYS A 55 -6.87 -20.45 -1.03
CA LYS A 55 -6.05 -21.08 -2.07
C LYS A 55 -6.29 -22.59 -2.28
N ASN A 56 -6.85 -23.28 -1.27
CA ASN A 56 -7.17 -24.71 -1.34
C ASN A 56 -8.61 -24.96 -1.78
N ASN A 57 -9.35 -23.95 -2.23
CA ASN A 57 -10.71 -24.12 -2.74
C ASN A 57 -10.70 -25.07 -3.97
N PRO A 58 -11.36 -26.23 -3.89
CA PRO A 58 -11.34 -27.26 -4.96
C PRO A 58 -12.19 -26.89 -6.17
N LEU A 59 -13.04 -25.86 -6.09
CA LEU A 59 -13.95 -25.43 -7.17
C LEU A 59 -13.82 -23.92 -7.42
N PRO A 60 -12.65 -23.45 -7.92
CA PRO A 60 -12.48 -22.06 -8.29
C PRO A 60 -13.42 -21.69 -9.44
N THR A 61 -13.86 -20.43 -9.47
CA THR A 61 -14.69 -19.90 -10.57
C THR A 61 -13.91 -18.90 -11.40
N PRO A 62 -14.10 -18.87 -12.73
CA PRO A 62 -13.48 -17.85 -13.57
C PRO A 62 -14.09 -16.46 -13.31
N VAL A 63 -13.35 -15.44 -13.72
CA VAL A 63 -13.85 -14.06 -13.86
C VAL A 63 -14.92 -14.01 -14.96
N HIS A 64 -15.99 -13.26 -14.72
CA HIS A 64 -17.02 -12.96 -15.72
C HIS A 64 -16.93 -11.51 -16.19
N LYS A 65 -17.61 -11.18 -17.30
CA LYS A 65 -17.60 -9.85 -17.92
C LYS A 65 -17.94 -8.69 -16.98
N ASN A 66 -18.86 -8.90 -16.04
CA ASN A 66 -19.34 -7.85 -15.13
C ASN A 66 -18.56 -7.81 -13.80
N ASP A 67 -17.51 -8.61 -13.67
CA ASP A 67 -16.61 -8.53 -12.53
C ASP A 67 -15.60 -7.38 -12.75
N VAL A 68 -15.02 -6.87 -11.68
CA VAL A 68 -13.89 -5.93 -11.70
C VAL A 68 -12.65 -6.69 -11.25
N VAL A 69 -11.56 -6.60 -12.01
CA VAL A 69 -10.29 -7.28 -11.69
C VAL A 69 -9.18 -6.26 -11.57
N TRP A 70 -8.41 -6.35 -10.50
CA TRP A 70 -7.20 -5.58 -10.30
C TRP A 70 -6.00 -6.51 -10.24
N LEU A 71 -5.02 -6.30 -11.13
CA LEU A 71 -3.68 -6.85 -11.05
C LEU A 71 -2.76 -5.84 -10.39
N PHE A 72 -1.88 -6.34 -9.50
CA PHE A 72 -0.97 -5.50 -8.75
C PHE A 72 0.44 -5.63 -9.33
N ASP A 73 1.10 -4.50 -9.57
CA ASP A 73 2.52 -4.47 -9.94
C ASP A 73 3.37 -5.23 -8.93
N ASN A 74 4.44 -5.87 -9.40
CA ASN A 74 5.29 -6.66 -8.53
C ASN A 74 6.77 -6.65 -8.93
N VAL A 75 7.59 -7.22 -8.04
CA VAL A 75 9.01 -7.43 -8.27
C VAL A 75 9.28 -8.93 -8.34
N ALA A 76 9.95 -9.36 -9.41
CA ALA A 76 10.51 -10.69 -9.55
C ALA A 76 11.91 -10.74 -8.92
N TYR A 77 12.20 -11.84 -8.24
CA TYR A 77 13.46 -12.09 -7.55
C TYR A 77 13.89 -13.54 -7.75
N ARG A 78 15.14 -13.86 -7.40
CA ARG A 78 15.65 -15.23 -7.46
C ARG A 78 15.23 -16.01 -6.22
N GLY A 79 14.51 -17.11 -6.41
CA GLY A 79 14.18 -18.06 -5.37
C GLY A 79 15.41 -18.80 -4.83
N PRO A 80 15.24 -19.63 -3.78
CA PRO A 80 16.34 -20.37 -3.16
C PRO A 80 17.10 -21.30 -4.11
N SER A 81 16.49 -21.75 -5.20
CA SER A 81 17.12 -22.62 -6.21
C SER A 81 17.66 -21.82 -7.41
N GLY A 82 17.66 -20.49 -7.32
CA GLY A 82 18.13 -19.57 -8.37
C GLY A 82 17.11 -19.29 -9.48
N GLU A 83 15.91 -19.88 -9.42
CA GLU A 83 14.84 -19.64 -10.37
C GLU A 83 14.21 -18.25 -10.22
N TRP A 84 13.73 -17.66 -11.30
CA TRP A 84 12.92 -16.45 -11.20
C TRP A 84 11.54 -16.76 -10.64
N GLN A 85 11.10 -15.96 -9.68
CA GLN A 85 9.75 -16.00 -9.16
C GLN A 85 9.28 -14.61 -8.74
N ALA A 86 7.97 -14.40 -8.69
CA ALA A 86 7.38 -13.20 -8.11
C ALA A 86 6.12 -13.55 -7.33
N GLU A 87 5.77 -12.70 -6.37
CA GLU A 87 4.43 -12.73 -5.77
C GLU A 87 3.47 -11.96 -6.67
N PHE A 88 2.47 -12.66 -7.20
CA PHE A 88 1.36 -12.06 -7.95
C PHE A 88 0.17 -11.87 -7.04
N VAL A 89 -0.31 -10.63 -6.97
CA VAL A 89 -1.52 -10.29 -6.23
C VAL A 89 -2.60 -9.88 -7.22
N SER A 90 -3.80 -10.44 -7.05
CA SER A 90 -4.99 -10.00 -7.78
C SER A 90 -6.17 -9.83 -6.83
N ALA A 91 -7.02 -8.84 -7.10
CA ALA A 91 -8.27 -8.63 -6.38
C ALA A 91 -9.45 -8.70 -7.36
N THR A 92 -10.56 -9.31 -6.94
CA THR A 92 -11.77 -9.40 -7.76
C THR A 92 -13.00 -8.92 -6.99
N PHE A 93 -13.80 -8.08 -7.64
CA PHE A 93 -15.03 -7.49 -7.09
C PHE A 93 -16.19 -7.66 -8.07
N ALA A 94 -17.41 -7.54 -7.58
CA ALA A 94 -18.60 -7.42 -8.41
C ALA A 94 -18.64 -6.01 -9.00
N GLY A 95 -18.88 -5.85 -10.29
CA GLY A 95 -19.00 -4.54 -10.93
C GLY A 95 -20.31 -3.79 -10.66
N LYS A 96 -21.12 -4.26 -9.70
CA LYS A 96 -22.38 -3.60 -9.32
C LYS A 96 -22.18 -2.83 -8.02
N VAL A 97 -22.44 -1.52 -8.07
CA VAL A 97 -22.44 -0.66 -6.88
C VAL A 97 -23.66 -0.98 -5.98
N PRO A 98 -23.50 -1.11 -4.65
CA PRO A 98 -24.60 -1.37 -3.73
C PRO A 98 -25.64 -0.24 -3.66
N ALA A 99 -26.86 -0.58 -3.24
CA ALA A 99 -27.98 0.38 -3.16
C ALA A 99 -27.75 1.54 -2.16
N LYS A 100 -26.97 1.32 -1.10
CA LYS A 100 -26.67 2.31 -0.05
C LYS A 100 -25.48 3.24 -0.39
N PHE A 101 -25.01 3.21 -1.64
CA PHE A 101 -23.87 4.01 -2.08
C PHE A 101 -24.06 5.52 -1.88
N VAL A 102 -25.26 6.03 -2.19
CA VAL A 102 -25.58 7.46 -2.02
C VAL A 102 -25.51 7.89 -0.55
N ASP A 103 -25.89 7.01 0.38
CA ASP A 103 -25.80 7.29 1.82
C ASP A 103 -24.33 7.44 2.25
N VAL A 104 -23.41 6.60 1.75
CA VAL A 104 -21.96 6.72 2.06
C VAL A 104 -21.37 8.01 1.52
N VAL A 105 -21.80 8.42 0.33
CA VAL A 105 -21.35 9.67 -0.29
C VAL A 105 -21.76 10.85 0.58
N GLY A 106 -23.03 10.87 1.02
CA GLY A 106 -23.56 11.87 1.94
C GLY A 106 -22.79 11.93 3.26
N ASP A 107 -22.52 10.78 3.88
CA ASP A 107 -21.75 10.72 5.12
C ASP A 107 -20.33 11.28 5.00
N ILE A 108 -19.63 10.98 3.90
CA ILE A 108 -18.29 11.52 3.66
C ILE A 108 -18.37 13.02 3.44
N ALA A 109 -19.34 13.49 2.63
CA ALA A 109 -19.56 14.91 2.40
C ALA A 109 -19.82 15.65 3.72
N ASP A 110 -20.69 15.11 4.57
CA ASP A 110 -20.98 15.66 5.90
C ASP A 110 -19.73 15.63 6.82
N ALA A 111 -18.99 14.51 6.85
CA ALA A 111 -17.80 14.34 7.69
C ALA A 111 -16.65 15.28 7.30
N VAL A 112 -16.57 15.68 6.03
CA VAL A 112 -15.60 16.68 5.57
C VAL A 112 -16.18 18.10 5.56
N GLY A 113 -17.47 18.29 5.86
CA GLY A 113 -18.12 19.60 5.90
C GLY A 113 -18.39 20.22 4.52
N LEU A 114 -18.73 19.41 3.52
CA LEU A 114 -19.22 19.86 2.21
C LEU A 114 -20.73 20.14 2.27
N ALA A 115 -21.20 21.08 1.46
CA ALA A 115 -22.62 21.33 1.30
C ALA A 115 -23.22 20.36 0.27
N LYS A 116 -24.51 20.03 0.44
CA LYS A 116 -25.20 19.12 -0.49
C LYS A 116 -25.25 19.71 -1.90
N GLY A 117 -24.84 18.92 -2.88
CA GLY A 117 -24.79 19.32 -4.30
C GLY A 117 -23.53 20.06 -4.71
N ASP A 118 -22.51 20.09 -3.86
CA ASP A 118 -21.16 20.56 -4.23
C ASP A 118 -20.58 19.70 -5.37
N ALA A 119 -19.80 20.31 -6.26
CA ALA A 119 -19.21 19.61 -7.41
C ALA A 119 -18.27 18.47 -6.97
N GLU A 120 -17.72 18.60 -5.76
CA GLU A 120 -16.88 17.65 -5.07
C GLU A 120 -17.59 16.33 -4.74
N GLU A 121 -18.93 16.29 -4.64
CA GLU A 121 -19.68 15.05 -4.43
C GLU A 121 -19.44 14.05 -5.56
N ALA A 122 -19.33 14.51 -6.81
CA ALA A 122 -19.00 13.65 -7.95
C ALA A 122 -17.59 13.03 -7.84
N ILE A 123 -16.66 13.68 -7.13
CA ILE A 123 -15.34 13.13 -6.84
C ILE A 123 -15.46 12.03 -5.78
N ILE A 124 -16.23 12.29 -4.71
CA ILE A 124 -16.51 11.30 -3.65
C ILE A 124 -17.16 10.06 -4.26
N GLU A 125 -18.21 10.23 -5.07
CA GLU A 125 -18.91 9.15 -5.77
C GLU A 125 -17.94 8.27 -6.55
N ARG A 126 -17.01 8.86 -7.33
CA ARG A 126 -16.05 8.10 -8.10
C ARG A 126 -15.05 7.34 -7.21
N ARG A 127 -14.51 8.00 -6.18
CA ARG A 127 -13.42 7.47 -5.35
C ARG A 127 -13.88 6.48 -4.28
N ILE A 128 -15.16 6.51 -3.90
CA ILE A 128 -15.71 5.59 -2.91
C ILE A 128 -16.04 4.22 -3.49
N VAL A 129 -16.21 4.10 -4.81
CA VAL A 129 -16.59 2.85 -5.48
C VAL A 129 -15.76 1.65 -5.00
N PRO A 130 -14.41 1.66 -5.02
CA PRO A 130 -13.61 0.53 -4.56
C PRO A 130 -13.88 0.08 -3.13
N PHE A 131 -14.34 0.97 -2.26
CA PHE A 131 -14.64 0.66 -0.85
C PHE A 131 -16.00 -0.02 -0.68
N VAL A 132 -16.90 0.10 -1.66
CA VAL A 132 -18.26 -0.43 -1.58
C VAL A 132 -18.52 -1.61 -2.52
N LEU A 133 -17.66 -1.89 -3.51
CA LEU A 133 -17.87 -3.00 -4.44
C LEU A 133 -17.79 -4.37 -3.75
N ASP A 134 -18.86 -5.17 -3.82
CA ASP A 134 -18.88 -6.51 -3.21
C ASP A 134 -17.67 -7.36 -3.65
N ILE A 135 -16.92 -7.86 -2.67
CA ILE A 135 -15.80 -8.78 -2.89
C ILE A 135 -16.30 -10.09 -3.52
N LEU A 136 -15.52 -10.68 -4.43
CA LEU A 136 -15.80 -11.98 -5.05
C LEU A 136 -14.77 -13.05 -4.65
N PRO A 137 -15.03 -13.84 -3.57
CA PRO A 137 -14.17 -14.94 -3.17
C PRO A 137 -14.14 -16.09 -4.18
N GLY A 138 -13.06 -16.88 -4.16
CA GLY A 138 -12.93 -18.10 -4.96
C GLY A 138 -12.74 -17.87 -6.46
N LYS A 139 -12.45 -16.63 -6.86
CA LYS A 139 -12.18 -16.25 -8.25
C LYS A 139 -10.76 -16.64 -8.66
N GLN A 140 -10.62 -17.13 -9.89
CA GLN A 140 -9.34 -17.40 -10.53
C GLN A 140 -9.17 -16.48 -11.74
N VAL A 141 -8.02 -15.82 -11.79
CA VAL A 141 -7.64 -14.91 -12.88
C VAL A 141 -6.54 -15.56 -13.69
N LYS A 142 -6.71 -15.63 -15.02
CA LYS A 142 -5.62 -15.99 -15.92
C LYS A 142 -4.86 -14.73 -16.30
N VAL A 143 -3.54 -14.83 -16.38
CA VAL A 143 -2.67 -13.70 -16.74
C VAL A 143 -1.72 -14.15 -17.84
N SER A 144 -1.59 -13.35 -18.89
CA SER A 144 -0.56 -13.51 -19.92
C SER A 144 0.64 -12.65 -19.56
N HIS A 145 1.74 -13.26 -19.15
CA HIS A 145 2.99 -12.60 -18.76
C HIS A 145 3.94 -12.48 -19.95
N ASP A 146 4.42 -11.26 -20.23
CA ASP A 146 5.24 -10.90 -21.40
C ASP A 146 4.61 -11.38 -22.73
N GLY A 147 3.27 -11.44 -22.79
CA GLY A 147 2.48 -11.94 -23.92
C GLY A 147 2.69 -13.43 -24.28
N LYS A 148 3.49 -14.17 -23.50
CA LYS A 148 3.97 -15.51 -23.89
C LYS A 148 3.70 -16.57 -22.83
N PHE A 149 3.71 -16.20 -21.56
CA PHE A 149 3.66 -17.15 -20.46
C PHE A 149 2.33 -17.06 -19.70
N SER A 150 1.53 -18.13 -19.75
CA SER A 150 0.23 -18.15 -19.08
C SER A 150 0.37 -18.53 -17.60
N LEU A 151 -0.11 -17.64 -16.74
CA LEU A 151 -0.21 -17.80 -15.30
C LEU A 151 -1.67 -17.97 -14.88
N LYS A 152 -1.90 -18.72 -13.80
CA LYS A 152 -3.21 -18.85 -13.14
C LYS A 152 -3.10 -18.38 -11.69
N LEU A 153 -3.76 -17.28 -11.36
CA LEU A 153 -3.78 -16.67 -10.03
C LEU A 153 -5.04 -17.08 -9.26
N GLY A 154 -4.92 -17.26 -7.95
CA GLY A 154 -6.01 -17.70 -7.09
C GLY A 154 -6.22 -19.22 -7.06
N PRO A 155 -7.31 -19.70 -6.42
CA PRO A 155 -8.49 -18.92 -6.04
C PRO A 155 -8.26 -17.85 -4.94
N GLY A 156 -8.89 -16.68 -5.13
CA GLY A 156 -8.91 -15.61 -4.12
C GLY A 156 -9.59 -16.03 -2.81
N GLY A 157 -9.11 -15.48 -1.70
CA GLY A 157 -9.64 -15.72 -0.35
C GLY A 157 -10.97 -15.03 -0.09
N ARG A 158 -11.39 -14.98 1.18
CA ARG A 158 -12.65 -14.32 1.61
C ARG A 158 -12.63 -12.80 1.42
N ASN A 159 -11.45 -12.21 1.33
CA ASN A 159 -11.18 -10.83 0.95
C ASN A 159 -11.17 -10.63 -0.59
N GLY A 160 -11.40 -11.68 -1.38
CA GLY A 160 -11.35 -11.66 -2.85
C GLY A 160 -9.96 -11.39 -3.42
N ILE A 161 -8.93 -11.48 -2.57
CA ILE A 161 -7.54 -11.31 -2.94
C ILE A 161 -6.91 -12.69 -3.11
N SER A 162 -6.18 -12.89 -4.20
CA SER A 162 -5.21 -13.97 -4.33
C SER A 162 -3.80 -13.43 -4.12
N SER A 163 -2.95 -14.21 -3.46
CA SER A 163 -1.51 -13.97 -3.41
C SER A 163 -0.76 -15.25 -3.73
N ASP A 164 -0.03 -15.26 -4.83
CA ASP A 164 0.57 -16.45 -5.42
C ASP A 164 2.05 -16.22 -5.72
N ILE A 165 2.93 -17.04 -5.15
CA ILE A 165 4.32 -17.14 -5.64
C ILE A 165 4.30 -17.97 -6.93
N LYS A 166 4.65 -17.35 -8.06
CA LYS A 166 4.74 -18.02 -9.36
C LYS A 166 6.17 -18.01 -9.86
N LYS A 167 6.60 -19.14 -10.42
CA LYS A 167 7.85 -19.24 -11.18
C LYS A 167 7.70 -18.52 -12.51
N LEU A 168 8.77 -17.85 -12.93
CA LEU A 168 8.80 -17.00 -14.11
C LEU A 168 9.93 -17.40 -15.07
N PRO A 169 9.78 -17.10 -16.37
CA PRO A 169 10.89 -17.18 -17.31
C PRO A 169 11.99 -16.15 -16.99
N PRO A 170 13.16 -16.21 -17.66
CA PRO A 170 14.17 -15.17 -17.57
C PRO A 170 13.64 -13.78 -17.98
N PRO A 171 14.24 -12.69 -17.47
CA PRO A 171 13.80 -11.33 -17.73
C PRO A 171 13.84 -10.96 -19.23
N PRO A 172 12.93 -10.08 -19.69
CA PRO A 172 13.10 -9.40 -20.98
C PRO A 172 14.32 -8.45 -20.95
N LYS A 173 14.77 -7.99 -22.13
CA LYS A 173 16.00 -7.19 -22.27
C LYS A 173 16.01 -5.90 -21.44
N ASN A 174 14.86 -5.27 -21.25
CA ASN A 174 14.69 -4.05 -20.46
C ASN A 174 14.52 -4.31 -18.95
N GLY A 175 14.46 -5.58 -18.52
CA GLY A 175 14.26 -5.97 -17.13
C GLY A 175 12.84 -5.78 -16.60
N VAL A 176 11.88 -5.41 -17.45
CA VAL A 176 10.48 -5.18 -17.06
C VAL A 176 9.56 -5.94 -18.01
N ALA A 177 8.77 -6.86 -17.47
CA ALA A 177 7.74 -7.58 -18.22
C ALA A 177 6.37 -6.96 -17.99
N GLU A 178 5.62 -6.79 -19.07
CA GLU A 178 4.22 -6.37 -19.03
C GLU A 178 3.33 -7.61 -19.03
N SER A 179 2.30 -7.62 -18.19
CA SER A 179 1.35 -8.72 -18.09
C SER A 179 -0.08 -8.20 -18.11
N SER A 180 -0.97 -8.96 -18.76
CA SER A 180 -2.38 -8.58 -18.89
C SER A 180 -3.28 -9.72 -18.43
N ALA A 181 -4.41 -9.38 -17.81
CA ALA A 181 -5.44 -10.32 -17.43
C ALA A 181 -6.14 -10.88 -18.68
N ASP A 182 -6.19 -12.20 -18.81
CA ASP A 182 -6.97 -12.90 -19.82
C ASP A 182 -8.42 -13.05 -19.32
N VAL A 183 -9.19 -11.99 -19.53
CA VAL A 183 -10.57 -11.81 -19.05
C VAL A 183 -11.52 -11.46 -20.20
N PRO A 184 -12.85 -11.67 -20.05
CA PRO A 184 -13.80 -11.33 -21.08
C PRO A 184 -13.75 -9.85 -21.50
N GLN A 185 -13.98 -9.58 -22.79
CA GLN A 185 -14.00 -8.21 -23.30
C GLN A 185 -15.03 -7.34 -22.57
N GLY A 186 -14.59 -6.16 -22.09
CA GLY A 186 -15.41 -5.21 -21.34
C GLY A 186 -15.37 -5.40 -19.82
N THR A 187 -14.61 -6.36 -19.30
CA THR A 187 -14.24 -6.40 -17.88
C THR A 187 -13.53 -5.10 -17.50
N LEU A 188 -13.87 -4.56 -16.32
CA LEU A 188 -13.32 -3.30 -15.82
C LEU A 188 -12.23 -3.55 -14.77
N GLY A 189 -11.46 -2.52 -14.46
CA GLY A 189 -10.42 -2.53 -13.42
C GLY A 189 -9.03 -2.30 -13.99
N ILE A 190 -8.02 -2.75 -13.25
CA ILE A 190 -6.60 -2.65 -13.61
C ILE A 190 -6.21 -4.01 -14.15
N LEU A 191 -6.30 -4.15 -15.47
CA LEU A 191 -6.10 -5.43 -16.15
C LEU A 191 -4.65 -5.64 -16.57
N ASP A 192 -3.83 -4.61 -16.53
CA ASP A 192 -2.42 -4.65 -16.88
C ASP A 192 -1.58 -4.43 -15.63
N MET A 193 -0.40 -5.06 -15.60
CA MET A 193 0.58 -4.90 -14.53
C MET A 193 2.00 -5.02 -15.08
N LYS A 194 2.96 -4.46 -14.34
CA LYS A 194 4.38 -4.57 -14.63
C LYS A 194 5.07 -5.41 -13.57
N THR A 195 5.98 -6.27 -14.03
CA THR A 195 6.90 -7.05 -13.20
C THR A 195 8.32 -6.55 -13.43
N VAL A 196 8.91 -5.93 -12.41
CA VAL A 196 10.32 -5.52 -12.43
C VAL A 196 11.20 -6.68 -11.98
N TYR A 197 12.17 -7.09 -12.79
CA TYR A 197 13.09 -8.15 -12.45
C TYR A 197 14.30 -7.59 -11.69
N ALA A 198 14.39 -7.94 -10.40
CA ALA A 198 15.47 -7.52 -9.53
C ALA A 198 16.50 -8.65 -9.38
N GLU A 199 17.73 -8.39 -9.84
CA GLU A 199 18.85 -9.29 -9.55
C GLU A 199 19.15 -9.35 -8.04
N PRO A 200 19.86 -10.39 -7.54
CA PRO A 200 20.13 -10.53 -6.11
C PRO A 200 20.90 -9.36 -5.49
N GLU A 201 21.77 -8.71 -6.26
CA GLU A 201 22.63 -7.61 -5.81
C GLU A 201 22.26 -6.29 -6.49
N GLY A 202 22.58 -5.18 -5.83
CA GLY A 202 22.27 -3.83 -6.28
C GLY A 202 21.49 -3.04 -5.22
N TRP A 203 20.96 -1.89 -5.63
CA TRP A 203 20.21 -0.99 -4.76
C TRP A 203 18.71 -1.19 -4.87
N SER A 204 18.00 -1.00 -3.77
CA SER A 204 16.55 -0.99 -3.69
C SER A 204 16.08 0.11 -2.76
N ILE A 205 14.84 0.55 -2.97
CA ILE A 205 14.23 1.59 -2.15
C ILE A 205 12.91 1.07 -1.60
N ILE A 206 12.70 1.25 -0.29
CA ILE A 206 11.38 1.19 0.33
C ILE A 206 11.02 2.62 0.72
N SER A 207 9.87 3.08 0.25
CA SER A 207 9.32 4.39 0.55
C SER A 207 7.97 4.20 1.21
N ASP A 208 7.72 4.90 2.31
CA ASP A 208 6.36 5.13 2.76
C ASP A 208 5.58 5.98 1.73
N VAL A 209 4.24 6.00 1.82
CA VAL A 209 3.37 6.77 0.93
C VAL A 209 2.80 8.03 1.59
N ASP A 210 2.07 7.86 2.69
CA ASP A 210 1.18 8.89 3.22
C ASP A 210 1.99 9.87 4.09
N ASP A 211 1.95 11.16 3.74
CA ASP A 211 2.81 12.24 4.29
C ASP A 211 4.32 12.11 3.98
N THR A 212 4.74 11.04 3.30
CA THR A 212 6.07 10.89 2.68
C THR A 212 6.10 11.38 1.23
N ILE A 213 5.27 10.78 0.35
CA ILE A 213 5.20 11.14 -1.08
C ILE A 213 3.87 11.82 -1.45
N LYS A 214 2.80 11.58 -0.68
CA LYS A 214 1.47 12.16 -0.89
C LYS A 214 1.01 12.88 0.37
N VAL A 215 0.62 14.14 0.27
CA VAL A 215 0.01 14.86 1.41
C VAL A 215 -1.32 14.21 1.79
N THR A 216 -1.45 13.75 3.03
CA THR A 216 -2.57 12.94 3.52
C THR A 216 -3.13 13.43 4.84
N MET A 217 -2.29 14.04 5.69
CA MET A 217 -2.65 14.52 7.02
C MET A 217 -3.08 13.37 7.94
N THR A 218 -2.26 12.33 8.05
CA THR A 218 -2.61 11.05 8.75
C THR A 218 -2.93 11.20 10.24
N SER A 219 -2.66 12.37 10.82
CA SER A 219 -3.01 12.70 12.21
C SER A 219 -4.40 13.32 12.37
N ASP A 220 -5.11 13.61 11.28
CA ASP A 220 -6.44 14.23 11.29
C ASP A 220 -7.45 13.34 10.53
N PRO A 221 -8.49 12.80 11.19
CA PRO A 221 -9.46 11.94 10.52
C PRO A 221 -10.20 12.67 9.40
N THR A 222 -10.54 13.96 9.56
CA THR A 222 -11.18 14.75 8.51
C THR A 222 -10.21 15.03 7.36
N GLY A 223 -8.95 15.34 7.68
CA GLY A 223 -7.86 15.46 6.71
C GLY A 223 -7.66 14.20 5.86
N ILE A 224 -7.69 13.01 6.46
CA ILE A 224 -7.62 11.72 5.74
C ILE A 224 -8.81 11.57 4.78
N LEU A 225 -10.04 11.79 5.25
CA LEU A 225 -11.24 11.65 4.43
C LEU A 225 -11.22 12.65 3.26
N ARG A 226 -10.85 13.90 3.53
CA ARG A 226 -10.78 14.96 2.52
C ARG A 226 -9.70 14.68 1.49
N SER A 227 -8.48 14.33 1.89
CA SER A 227 -7.39 14.01 0.96
C SER A 227 -7.69 12.77 0.12
N THR A 228 -8.40 11.80 0.69
CA THR A 228 -8.73 10.55 0.01
C THR A 228 -9.89 10.73 -0.97
N PHE A 229 -11.00 11.34 -0.55
CA PHE A 229 -12.25 11.31 -1.31
C PHE A 229 -12.60 12.62 -2.03
N VAL A 230 -11.95 13.73 -1.69
CA VAL A 230 -12.33 15.06 -2.18
C VAL A 230 -11.19 15.73 -2.95
N SER A 231 -10.06 15.97 -2.29
CA SER A 231 -8.97 16.78 -2.84
C SER A 231 -8.20 16.07 -3.94
N ASP A 232 -7.64 16.81 -4.88
CA ASP A 232 -6.66 16.26 -5.81
C ASP A 232 -5.40 15.81 -5.06
N PRO A 233 -4.89 14.60 -5.34
CA PRO A 233 -3.73 14.09 -4.64
C PRO A 233 -2.50 14.93 -5.01
N THR A 234 -1.84 15.47 -4.00
CA THR A 234 -0.72 16.39 -4.18
C THR A 234 0.59 15.74 -3.73
N PRO A 235 1.65 15.74 -4.55
CA PRO A 235 2.97 15.28 -4.12
C PRO A 235 3.54 16.19 -3.06
N VAL A 236 4.25 15.60 -2.10
CA VAL A 236 5.03 16.36 -1.13
C VAL A 236 6.09 17.19 -1.88
N PRO A 237 6.20 18.51 -1.65
CA PRO A 237 7.14 19.37 -2.38
C PRO A 237 8.59 18.85 -2.32
N GLY A 238 9.29 18.83 -3.45
CA GLY A 238 10.69 18.41 -3.56
C GLY A 238 10.93 16.89 -3.60
N MET A 239 9.93 16.08 -3.21
CA MET A 239 10.07 14.62 -3.19
C MET A 239 10.13 14.00 -4.59
N PRO A 240 9.32 14.42 -5.60
CA PRO A 240 9.47 13.94 -6.97
C PRO A 240 10.90 14.14 -7.52
N GLU A 241 11.50 15.31 -7.27
CA GLU A 241 12.87 15.64 -7.70
C GLU A 241 13.91 14.79 -6.98
N LEU A 242 13.73 14.55 -5.67
CA LEU A 242 14.60 13.66 -4.90
C LEU A 242 14.51 12.22 -5.44
N TYR A 243 13.31 11.72 -5.75
CA TYR A 243 13.12 10.33 -6.19
C TYR A 243 13.65 10.11 -7.61
N ALA A 244 13.45 11.10 -8.50
CA ALA A 244 14.07 11.10 -9.81
C ALA A 244 15.61 11.13 -9.72
N TYR A 245 16.16 11.92 -8.78
CA TYR A 245 17.60 11.96 -8.53
C TYR A 245 18.13 10.62 -8.02
N ILE A 246 17.46 9.99 -7.05
CA ILE A 246 17.80 8.65 -6.55
C ILE A 246 17.78 7.65 -7.70
N GLN A 247 16.70 7.61 -8.49
CA GLN A 247 16.56 6.70 -9.63
C GLN A 247 17.61 6.92 -10.73
N GLY A 248 18.17 8.13 -10.85
CA GLY A 248 19.30 8.40 -11.75
C GLY A 248 20.65 7.89 -11.21
N LEU A 249 20.82 7.87 -9.88
CA LEU A 249 22.02 7.38 -9.21
C LEU A 249 22.04 5.85 -9.05
N VAL A 250 20.92 5.27 -8.61
CA VAL A 250 20.74 3.83 -8.55
C VAL A 250 20.36 3.36 -9.95
N THR A 251 20.80 2.16 -10.37
CA THR A 251 20.54 1.66 -11.73
C THR A 251 19.07 1.79 -12.13
N ARG A 252 18.77 2.06 -13.42
CA ARG A 252 17.39 2.23 -13.94
C ARG A 252 16.43 1.08 -13.59
N SER A 253 16.95 -0.11 -13.30
CA SER A 253 16.20 -1.31 -12.90
C SER A 253 16.14 -1.54 -11.38
N ALA A 254 16.57 -0.57 -10.56
CA ALA A 254 16.44 -0.66 -9.10
C ALA A 254 14.94 -0.76 -8.73
N PRO A 255 14.52 -1.81 -8.01
CA PRO A 255 13.12 -1.95 -7.65
C PRO A 255 12.77 -0.95 -6.54
N TRP A 256 11.61 -0.32 -6.72
CA TRP A 256 10.96 0.52 -5.72
C TRP A 256 9.80 -0.24 -5.08
N PHE A 257 9.70 -0.12 -3.76
CA PHE A 257 8.59 -0.63 -2.97
C PHE A 257 7.95 0.55 -2.25
N TYR A 258 6.69 0.83 -2.54
CA TYR A 258 5.90 1.87 -1.89
C TYR A 258 5.02 1.21 -0.83
N LEU A 259 5.41 1.32 0.44
CA LEU A 259 4.79 0.64 1.57
C LEU A 259 3.81 1.58 2.28
N SER A 260 2.52 1.22 2.36
CA SER A 260 1.53 2.05 3.05
C SER A 260 0.63 1.21 3.95
N ALA A 261 0.26 1.78 5.09
CA ALA A 261 -0.78 1.22 5.96
C ALA A 261 -2.19 1.36 5.36
N SER A 262 -2.36 2.03 4.22
CA SER A 262 -3.61 2.13 3.48
C SER A 262 -4.18 0.76 3.10
N PRO A 263 -5.51 0.56 3.13
CA PRO A 263 -6.14 -0.65 2.62
C PRO A 263 -5.93 -0.79 1.11
N TYR A 264 -5.91 -2.03 0.61
CA TYR A 264 -5.74 -2.31 -0.82
C TYR A 264 -6.82 -1.68 -1.72
N ASN A 265 -7.98 -1.28 -1.18
CA ASN A 265 -9.01 -0.54 -1.92
C ASN A 265 -8.48 0.79 -2.50
N LEU A 266 -7.41 1.35 -1.92
CA LEU A 266 -6.73 2.52 -2.45
C LEU A 266 -5.71 2.21 -3.55
N TYR A 267 -5.55 0.95 -3.95
CA TYR A 267 -4.56 0.57 -4.97
C TYR A 267 -4.72 1.36 -6.26
N SER A 268 -5.92 1.44 -6.84
CA SER A 268 -6.13 2.21 -8.08
C SER A 268 -5.77 3.69 -7.93
N PHE A 269 -6.15 4.31 -6.81
CA PHE A 269 -5.86 5.72 -6.55
C PHE A 269 -4.35 5.98 -6.38
N LEU A 270 -3.68 5.16 -5.57
CA LEU A 270 -2.25 5.29 -5.31
C LEU A 270 -1.39 4.87 -6.51
N HIS A 271 -1.86 3.90 -7.30
CA HIS A 271 -1.25 3.47 -8.56
C HIS A 271 -1.15 4.65 -9.53
N ASP A 272 -2.27 5.31 -9.79
CA ASP A 272 -2.33 6.44 -10.74
C ASP A 272 -1.51 7.63 -10.23
N PHE A 273 -1.58 7.91 -8.93
CA PHE A 273 -0.77 8.97 -8.31
C PHE A 273 0.74 8.70 -8.40
N ARG A 274 1.18 7.48 -8.09
CA ARG A 274 2.58 7.06 -8.23
C ARG A 274 3.04 7.21 -9.66
N ASP A 275 2.27 6.71 -10.63
CA ASP A 275 2.64 6.75 -12.05
C ASP A 275 2.75 8.18 -12.60
N ALA A 276 1.99 9.13 -12.03
CA ALA A 276 2.06 10.53 -12.41
C ALA A 276 3.31 11.27 -11.90
N HIS A 277 3.90 10.85 -10.77
CA HIS A 277 4.88 11.66 -10.05
C HIS A 277 6.18 10.96 -9.65
N TYR A 278 6.21 9.62 -9.58
CA TYR A 278 7.28 8.87 -8.95
C TYR A 278 7.79 7.72 -9.83
N PRO A 279 9.02 7.22 -9.60
CA PRO A 279 9.52 6.03 -10.27
C PRO A 279 8.57 4.84 -10.13
N HIS A 280 8.43 4.04 -11.19
CA HIS A 280 7.60 2.84 -11.13
C HIS A 280 8.08 1.90 -10.02
N GLY A 281 7.13 1.31 -9.28
CA GLY A 281 7.43 0.42 -8.16
C GLY A 281 6.20 -0.29 -7.61
N GLN A 282 6.44 -1.39 -6.92
CA GLN A 282 5.39 -2.21 -6.31
C GLN A 282 4.76 -1.47 -5.12
N LEU A 283 3.44 -1.28 -5.15
CA LEU A 283 2.69 -0.82 -3.99
C LEU A 283 2.41 -2.00 -3.05
N ILE A 284 2.81 -1.87 -1.79
CA ILE A 284 2.55 -2.83 -0.72
C ILE A 284 1.53 -2.20 0.23
N LEU A 285 0.28 -2.64 0.12
CA LEU A 285 -0.86 -2.13 0.89
C LEU A 285 -1.33 -3.16 1.93
N ARG A 286 -2.14 -2.72 2.89
CA ARG A 286 -2.71 -3.61 3.90
C ARG A 286 -3.72 -4.57 3.27
N ASP A 287 -3.52 -5.85 3.58
CA ASP A 287 -4.50 -6.91 3.32
C ASP A 287 -5.61 -6.90 4.37
N ALA A 288 -6.24 -5.74 4.52
CA ALA A 288 -7.28 -5.47 5.50
C ALA A 288 -8.56 -5.12 4.74
N SER A 289 -9.35 -6.15 4.39
CA SER A 289 -10.65 -6.02 3.73
C SER A 289 -11.77 -5.60 4.68
N TRP A 290 -11.51 -4.61 5.53
CA TRP A 290 -12.58 -3.91 6.24
C TRP A 290 -13.06 -2.85 5.26
N MET A 291 -13.97 -3.26 4.38
CA MET A 291 -14.61 -2.46 3.33
C MET A 291 -15.51 -1.36 3.92
N THR A 292 -15.00 -0.63 4.89
CA THR A 292 -15.76 0.36 5.63
C THR A 292 -14.87 1.58 5.75
N ILE A 293 -15.49 2.75 5.68
CA ILE A 293 -14.79 4.02 5.82
C ILE A 293 -14.21 4.19 7.23
N PRO A 294 -14.87 3.73 8.32
CA PRO A 294 -14.19 3.57 9.61
C PRO A 294 -12.93 2.71 9.54
N GLY A 295 -12.96 1.63 8.76
CA GLY A 295 -11.82 0.74 8.53
C GLY A 295 -10.63 1.43 7.86
N LEU A 296 -10.86 2.41 6.98
CA LEU A 296 -9.78 3.25 6.42
C LEU A 296 -9.03 4.01 7.52
N LEU A 297 -9.76 4.70 8.39
CA LEU A 297 -9.17 5.48 9.49
C LEU A 297 -8.39 4.59 10.45
N SER A 298 -8.97 3.47 10.85
CA SER A 298 -8.30 2.47 11.69
C SER A 298 -7.06 1.88 11.02
N ASN A 299 -7.13 1.53 9.73
CA ASN A 299 -5.99 0.96 9.00
C ASN A 299 -4.83 1.96 8.86
N LEU A 300 -5.10 3.25 8.71
CA LEU A 300 -4.05 4.26 8.60
C LEU A 300 -3.39 4.62 9.94
N THR A 301 -3.97 4.23 11.09
CA THR A 301 -3.54 4.76 12.40
C THR A 301 -3.31 3.71 13.49
N LEU A 302 -3.67 2.44 13.28
CA LEU A 302 -3.48 1.37 14.27
C LEU A 302 -2.53 0.28 13.77
N GLY A 303 -1.58 -0.13 14.62
CA GLY A 303 -0.66 -1.24 14.37
C GLY A 303 0.26 -1.00 13.16
N THR A 304 0.52 0.27 12.82
CA THR A 304 1.25 0.69 11.62
C THR A 304 2.70 0.23 11.68
N GLU A 305 3.31 0.31 12.86
CA GLU A 305 4.68 -0.14 13.13
C GLU A 305 4.87 -1.62 12.82
N GLN A 306 4.12 -2.50 13.51
CA GLN A 306 4.22 -3.94 13.34
C GLN A 306 3.94 -4.37 11.89
N TYR A 307 2.93 -3.76 11.27
CA TYR A 307 2.64 -4.00 9.86
C TYR A 307 3.83 -3.64 8.96
N LYS A 308 4.46 -2.48 9.15
CA LYS A 308 5.60 -2.03 8.34
C LYS A 308 6.80 -2.97 8.55
N ILE A 309 7.10 -3.35 9.79
CA ILE A 309 8.18 -4.32 10.12
C ILE A 309 7.95 -5.65 9.38
N GLU A 310 6.74 -6.21 9.43
CA GLU A 310 6.43 -7.48 8.75
C GLU A 310 6.60 -7.40 7.24
N ARG A 311 6.22 -6.26 6.63
CA ARG A 311 6.35 -6.05 5.18
C ARG A 311 7.79 -5.79 4.76
N ILE A 312 8.55 -5.04 5.54
CA ILE A 312 9.99 -4.85 5.31
C ILE A 312 10.72 -6.18 5.42
N LYS A 313 10.42 -6.99 6.44
CA LYS A 313 10.93 -8.35 6.56
C LYS A 313 10.63 -9.19 5.32
N LYS A 314 9.41 -9.11 4.79
CA LYS A 314 9.03 -9.84 3.57
C LYS A 314 9.87 -9.41 2.37
N VAL A 315 10.11 -8.12 2.19
CA VAL A 315 10.99 -7.59 1.14
C VAL A 315 12.45 -8.04 1.35
N HIS A 316 12.93 -8.05 2.59
CA HIS A 316 14.24 -8.63 2.94
C HIS A 316 14.33 -10.11 2.56
N ASP A 317 13.31 -10.92 2.87
CA ASP A 317 13.28 -12.35 2.53
C ASP A 317 13.35 -12.58 1.00
N TRP A 318 12.82 -11.65 0.19
CA TRP A 318 12.92 -11.70 -1.27
C TRP A 318 14.27 -11.24 -1.81
N LEU A 319 14.87 -10.20 -1.21
CA LEU A 319 16.05 -9.50 -1.71
C LEU A 319 17.11 -9.29 -0.61
N PRO A 320 17.59 -10.37 0.05
CA PRO A 320 18.43 -10.24 1.25
C PRO A 320 19.85 -9.71 0.97
N LYS A 321 20.29 -9.76 -0.30
CA LYS A 321 21.64 -9.32 -0.72
C LYS A 321 21.66 -7.90 -1.30
N ARG A 322 20.51 -7.26 -1.47
CA ARG A 322 20.46 -5.88 -1.97
C ARG A 322 20.77 -4.89 -0.85
N LYS A 323 21.29 -3.72 -1.24
CA LYS A 323 21.49 -2.58 -0.35
C LYS A 323 20.18 -1.77 -0.34
N MET A 324 19.63 -1.50 0.85
CA MET A 324 18.32 -0.85 0.98
C MET A 324 18.43 0.60 1.47
N ILE A 325 17.67 1.50 0.84
CA ILE A 325 17.36 2.84 1.37
C ILE A 325 15.90 2.85 1.82
N LEU A 326 15.65 3.30 3.05
CA LEU A 326 14.30 3.45 3.61
C LEU A 326 13.97 4.94 3.68
N ILE A 327 12.82 5.34 3.15
CA ILE A 327 12.35 6.73 3.16
C ILE A 327 10.96 6.75 3.79
N GLY A 328 10.73 7.63 4.76
CA GLY A 328 9.45 7.74 5.42
C GLY A 328 9.24 9.10 6.08
N ASP A 329 8.21 9.23 6.89
CA ASP A 329 7.80 10.48 7.51
C ASP A 329 7.80 10.41 9.04
N SER A 330 7.63 11.55 9.70
CA SER A 330 7.55 11.64 11.16
C SER A 330 6.13 11.55 11.72
N THR A 331 5.08 11.64 10.90
CA THR A 331 3.67 11.58 11.36
C THR A 331 3.21 10.18 11.75
N GLN A 332 3.80 9.14 11.16
CA GLN A 332 3.55 7.74 11.50
C GLN A 332 4.76 7.06 12.18
N SER A 333 4.68 5.75 12.39
CA SER A 333 5.69 4.94 13.10
C SER A 333 6.89 4.51 12.23
N ASP A 334 7.23 5.28 11.19
CA ASP A 334 8.36 5.00 10.31
C ASP A 334 9.71 5.01 11.03
N PRO A 335 10.02 5.99 11.91
CA PRO A 335 11.29 5.96 12.64
C PRO A 335 11.48 4.66 13.41
N GLU A 336 10.44 4.25 14.15
CA GLU A 336 10.45 3.04 14.97
C GLU A 336 10.58 1.77 14.11
N ALA A 337 9.74 1.62 13.08
CA ALA A 337 9.75 0.46 12.19
C ALA A 337 11.09 0.31 11.42
N TYR A 338 11.66 1.43 10.96
CA TYR A 338 12.92 1.42 10.22
C TYR A 338 14.12 1.18 11.15
N GLY A 339 14.11 1.74 12.37
CA GLY A 339 15.11 1.45 13.39
C GLY A 339 15.12 -0.03 13.78
N GLU A 340 13.94 -0.63 13.99
CA GLU A 340 13.83 -2.07 14.26
C GLU A 340 14.33 -2.90 13.07
N SER A 341 13.90 -2.55 11.85
CA SER A 341 14.32 -3.27 10.65
C SER A 341 15.85 -3.21 10.43
N TYR A 342 16.48 -2.07 10.72
CA TYR A 342 17.94 -1.93 10.67
C TYR A 342 18.63 -2.91 11.62
N ARG A 343 18.14 -3.00 12.87
CA ARG A 343 18.68 -3.90 13.89
C ARG A 343 18.42 -5.37 13.56
N ALA A 344 17.25 -5.68 13.01
CA ALA A 344 16.84 -7.04 12.65
C ALA A 344 17.62 -7.60 11.44
N PHE A 345 18.06 -6.73 10.52
CA PHE A 345 18.78 -7.13 9.30
C PHE A 345 20.13 -6.42 9.16
N PRO A 346 21.14 -6.79 9.98
CA PRO A 346 22.43 -6.11 10.00
C PRO A 346 23.08 -6.05 8.62
N GLY A 347 23.45 -4.84 8.20
CA GLY A 347 24.13 -4.59 6.93
C GLY A 347 23.21 -4.59 5.70
N TRP A 348 21.91 -4.80 5.82
CA TRP A 348 20.97 -4.71 4.68
C TRP A 348 20.52 -3.27 4.43
N VAL A 349 20.00 -2.61 5.46
CA VAL A 349 19.64 -1.18 5.43
C VAL A 349 20.91 -0.33 5.46
N LYS A 350 21.07 0.56 4.47
CA LYS A 350 22.25 1.41 4.31
C LYS A 350 22.00 2.87 4.66
N LEU A 351 20.77 3.33 4.52
CA LEU A 351 20.36 4.68 4.83
C LEU A 351 18.86 4.73 5.13
N ILE A 352 18.51 5.47 6.17
CA ILE A 352 17.14 5.79 6.58
C ILE A 352 16.96 7.30 6.45
N LEU A 353 15.94 7.75 5.75
CA LEU A 353 15.59 9.16 5.58
C LEU A 353 14.20 9.38 6.14
N ILE A 354 14.07 10.23 7.16
CA ILE A 354 12.79 10.59 7.78
C ILE A 354 12.47 12.04 7.46
N ARG A 355 11.40 12.24 6.68
CA ARG A 355 10.84 13.56 6.46
C ARG A 355 10.19 14.04 7.76
N LYS A 356 10.72 15.11 8.32
CA LYS A 356 10.11 15.82 9.45
C LYS A 356 8.99 16.70 8.92
N VAL A 357 7.76 16.28 9.19
CA VAL A 357 6.57 16.98 8.72
C VAL A 357 6.30 18.19 9.62
N THR A 358 6.42 19.40 9.07
CA THR A 358 6.19 20.67 9.79
C THR A 358 5.16 21.58 9.10
N ASP A 359 4.79 21.25 7.87
CA ASP A 359 3.96 22.03 6.96
C ASP A 359 2.48 21.60 6.96
N ILE A 360 2.15 20.52 7.66
CA ILE A 360 0.78 20.09 7.88
C ILE A 360 0.32 20.66 9.22
N ALA A 361 -0.71 21.50 9.19
CA ALA A 361 -1.36 22.04 10.37
C ALA A 361 -2.18 20.94 11.09
N SER A 362 -1.50 19.95 11.63
CA SER A 362 -2.09 18.95 12.51
C SER A 362 -1.70 19.25 13.95
N VAL A 363 -2.67 19.19 14.86
CA VAL A 363 -2.40 19.16 16.30
C VAL A 363 -1.44 17.98 16.60
N GLY A 364 -0.59 18.05 17.64
CA GLY A 364 0.25 16.92 18.04
C GLY A 364 1.50 16.61 17.19
N THR A 365 1.78 17.38 16.13
CA THR A 365 3.02 17.23 15.34
C THR A 365 4.29 17.52 16.15
N GLU A 366 4.19 18.33 17.20
CA GLU A 366 5.31 18.65 18.10
C GLU A 366 5.85 17.41 18.81
N GLU A 367 4.98 16.56 19.38
CA GLU A 367 5.41 15.31 20.04
C GLU A 367 6.05 14.35 19.03
N LYS A 368 5.45 14.25 17.85
CA LYS A 368 5.93 13.38 16.77
C LYS A 368 7.28 13.80 16.20
N ASN A 369 7.63 15.08 16.33
CA ASN A 369 8.89 15.66 15.87
C ASN A 369 9.92 15.88 16.99
N LEU A 370 9.68 15.36 18.21
CA LEU A 370 10.64 15.48 19.30
C LEU A 370 11.96 14.79 18.92
N PRO A 371 13.12 15.48 19.03
CA PRO A 371 14.41 14.87 18.76
C PRO A 371 14.63 13.57 19.53
N ALA A 372 14.21 13.53 20.81
CA ALA A 372 14.31 12.35 21.66
C ALA A 372 13.57 11.12 21.10
N ARG A 373 12.47 11.31 20.35
CA ARG A 373 11.76 10.20 19.70
C ARG A 373 12.64 9.52 18.65
N PHE A 374 13.26 10.32 17.78
CA PHE A 374 14.16 9.80 16.75
C PHE A 374 15.40 9.15 17.36
N GLU A 375 15.98 9.76 18.40
CA GLU A 375 17.11 9.16 19.14
C GLU A 375 16.76 7.78 19.73
N ASN A 376 15.57 7.66 20.33
CA ASN A 376 15.10 6.39 20.88
C ASN A 376 14.81 5.35 19.78
N ALA A 377 14.12 5.76 18.71
CA ALA A 377 13.81 4.87 17.58
C ALA A 377 15.08 4.29 16.92
N PHE A 378 16.11 5.14 16.81
CA PHE A 378 17.40 4.80 16.22
C PHE A 378 18.48 4.46 17.25
N GLU A 379 18.10 4.07 18.48
CA GLU A 379 19.05 3.58 19.47
C GLU A 379 19.82 2.37 18.90
N GLY A 380 21.15 2.42 19.01
CA GLY A 380 22.06 1.42 18.46
C GLY A 380 22.25 1.48 16.93
N VAL A 381 21.63 2.43 16.24
CA VAL A 381 21.83 2.68 14.80
C VAL A 381 22.89 3.78 14.62
N PRO A 382 23.95 3.55 13.83
CA PRO A 382 24.98 4.58 13.58
C PRO A 382 24.39 5.86 13.00
N LYS A 383 24.91 7.02 13.43
CA LYS A 383 24.41 8.34 13.03
C LYS A 383 24.49 8.59 11.53
N GLU A 384 25.44 7.98 10.85
CA GLU A 384 25.60 8.05 9.40
C GLU A 384 24.58 7.21 8.61
N ALA A 385 23.84 6.32 9.29
CA ALA A 385 22.86 5.45 8.66
C ALA A 385 21.43 6.02 8.69
N TRP A 386 21.21 7.17 9.33
CA TRP A 386 19.90 7.82 9.36
C TRP A 386 20.00 9.35 9.32
N HIS A 387 18.99 10.00 8.74
CA HIS A 387 18.90 11.44 8.68
C HIS A 387 17.44 11.90 8.72
N VAL A 388 17.15 12.89 9.56
CA VAL A 388 15.84 13.55 9.65
C VAL A 388 15.94 14.85 8.87
N PHE A 389 15.06 15.04 7.89
CA PHE A 389 15.14 16.17 6.95
C PHE A 389 13.84 16.97 6.85
N GLU A 390 13.95 18.27 6.58
CA GLU A 390 12.80 19.13 6.25
C GLU A 390 12.77 19.46 4.74
N ASP A 391 13.92 19.75 4.14
CA ASP A 391 14.05 19.98 2.69
C ASP A 391 14.62 18.72 2.00
N PRO A 392 13.87 18.06 1.10
CA PRO A 392 14.37 16.90 0.35
C PRO A 392 15.70 17.13 -0.40
N ALA A 393 16.05 18.38 -0.72
CA ALA A 393 17.30 18.71 -1.40
C ALA A 393 18.55 18.35 -0.58
N GLU A 394 18.47 18.38 0.77
CA GLU A 394 19.61 18.08 1.64
C GLU A 394 20.03 16.59 1.58
N CYS A 395 19.08 15.72 1.25
CA CYS A 395 19.31 14.28 1.10
C CYS A 395 20.21 13.92 -0.08
N LYS A 396 20.28 14.78 -1.12
CA LYS A 396 21.01 14.46 -2.37
C LYS A 396 22.48 14.15 -2.13
N ALA A 397 23.17 14.98 -1.34
CA ALA A 397 24.59 14.79 -1.06
C ALA A 397 24.86 13.53 -0.23
N LEU A 398 23.98 13.20 0.71
CA LEU A 398 24.06 11.98 1.52
C LEU A 398 23.94 10.73 0.65
N ILE A 399 22.94 10.70 -0.22
CA ILE A 399 22.68 9.57 -1.12
C ILE A 399 23.82 9.41 -2.13
N GLN A 400 24.30 10.51 -2.72
CA GLN A 400 25.43 10.46 -3.66
C GLN A 400 26.68 9.85 -3.00
N LYS A 401 27.01 10.31 -1.79
CA LYS A 401 28.14 9.78 -1.01
C LYS A 401 27.95 8.30 -0.66
N LEU A 402 26.71 7.88 -0.37
CA LEU A 402 26.38 6.50 -0.06
C LEU A 402 26.54 5.58 -1.27
N VAL A 403 25.97 5.96 -2.43
CA VAL A 403 25.96 5.14 -3.64
C VAL A 403 27.35 5.03 -4.28
N ALA A 404 28.22 6.03 -4.09
CA ALA A 404 29.60 6.01 -4.54
C ALA A 404 30.52 5.03 -3.78
N ARG A 405 30.05 4.43 -2.68
CA ARG A 405 30.77 3.43 -1.87
C ARG A 405 30.36 2.00 -2.22
#